data_AF-A0AAJ1HT74-F1
#
_entry.id   AF-A0AAJ1HT74-F1
#
_cell.length_a   1.000
_cell.length_b   1.000
_cell.length_c   1.000
_cell.angle_alpha   90.00
_cell.angle_beta   90.00
_cell.angle_gamma   90.00
#
_symmetry.space_group_name_H-M   'P 1'
#
loop_
_entity.id
_entity.type
_entity.pdbx_description
1 polymer ?
#
loop_
_entity_poly.entity_id
_entity_poly.type
_entity_poly.pdbx_seq_one_letter_code
_entity_poly.pdbx_strand_id
1 'polypeptide(L)' 'MIKTKMFTDLINGIDPSVQINRWLDKHPDYIIVDVKFQSSVVGADDSVNYSVFRDALVIYREYENV' A
#
# COMPACT_ATOMS: atom_id res chain seq x y z
N MET A 1 11.34 -9.30 13.77
CA MET A 1 10.20 -8.51 14.31
C MET A 1 9.16 -8.26 13.21
N ILE A 2 7.84 -8.24 13.52
CA ILE A 2 6.79 -7.87 12.55
C ILE A 2 6.75 -6.34 12.40
N LYS A 3 6.71 -5.86 11.16
CA LYS A 3 6.66 -4.44 10.77
C LYS A 3 5.49 -4.20 9.82
N THR A 4 5.10 -2.93 9.68
CA THR A 4 4.04 -2.51 8.76
C THR A 4 4.47 -1.31 7.91
N LYS A 5 3.94 -1.20 6.70
CA LYS A 5 4.14 -0.06 5.80
C LYS A 5 2.87 0.24 5.03
N MET A 6 2.41 1.49 5.08
CA MET A 6 1.25 1.96 4.33
C MET A 6 1.68 2.51 2.95
N PHE A 7 0.88 2.19 1.94
CA PHE A 7 0.96 2.73 0.58
C PHE A 7 -0.39 3.34 0.21
N THR A 8 -0.40 4.50 -0.43
CA THR A 8 -1.62 5.24 -0.78
C THR A 8 -1.51 5.80 -2.20
N ASP A 9 -2.60 5.79 -2.96
CA ASP A 9 -2.66 6.34 -4.32
C ASP A 9 -2.68 7.89 -4.37
N LEU A 10 -2.89 8.54 -3.23
CA LEU A 10 -2.89 10.00 -3.07
C LEU A 10 -1.57 10.66 -3.50
N ILE A 11 -0.45 9.94 -3.40
CA ILE A 11 0.87 10.45 -3.74
C ILE A 11 1.21 9.98 -5.16
N ASN A 12 0.93 10.84 -6.14
CA ASN A 12 1.22 10.70 -7.58
C ASN A 12 0.22 9.89 -8.42
N GLY A 13 -0.93 9.46 -7.88
CA GLY A 13 -1.93 8.68 -8.65
C GLY A 13 -1.41 7.31 -9.09
N ILE A 14 -0.35 6.82 -8.44
CA ILE A 14 0.26 5.51 -8.74
C ILE A 14 -0.44 4.47 -7.88
N ASP A 15 -0.97 3.43 -8.52
CA ASP A 15 -1.61 2.31 -7.84
C ASP A 15 -0.70 1.71 -6.74
N PRO A 16 -1.22 1.44 -5.52
CA PRO A 16 -0.43 0.90 -4.43
C PRO A 16 0.31 -0.39 -4.79
N SER A 17 -0.23 -1.25 -5.66
CA SER A 17 0.45 -2.47 -6.11
C SER A 17 1.79 -2.18 -6.80
N VAL A 18 1.85 -1.12 -7.62
CA VAL A 18 3.09 -0.71 -8.30
C VAL A 18 4.10 -0.16 -7.30
N GLN A 19 3.62 0.60 -6.30
CA GLN A 19 4.49 1.12 -5.24
C GLN A 19 5.07 -0.01 -4.38
N ILE A 20 4.24 -1.01 -4.03
CA ILE A 20 4.65 -2.19 -3.28
C ILE A 20 5.70 -2.98 -4.06
N ASN A 21 5.47 -3.28 -5.33
CA ASN A 21 6.43 -4.03 -6.14
C ASN A 21 7.79 -3.32 -6.23
N ARG A 22 7.79 -2.01 -6.51
CA ARG A 22 9.03 -1.20 -6.53
C ARG A 22 9.75 -1.14 -5.18
N TRP A 23 9.00 -1.26 -4.08
CA TRP A 23 9.56 -1.31 -2.75
C TRP A 23 10.16 -2.70 -2.47
N LEU A 24 9.48 -3.78 -2.84
CA LEU A 24 9.99 -5.15 -2.70
C LEU A 24 11.24 -5.40 -3.56
N ASP A 25 11.32 -4.82 -4.76
CA ASP A 25 12.53 -4.88 -5.60
C ASP A 25 13.77 -4.30 -4.88
N LYS A 26 13.58 -3.35 -3.97
CA LYS A 26 14.66 -2.74 -3.17
C LYS A 26 14.96 -3.49 -1.86
N HIS A 27 14.08 -4.41 -1.46
CA HIS A 27 14.16 -5.14 -0.20
C HIS A 27 13.86 -6.63 -0.43
N PRO A 28 14.72 -7.34 -1.18
CA PRO A 28 14.49 -8.75 -1.53
C PRO A 28 14.52 -9.70 -0.32
N ASP A 29 15.05 -9.24 0.81
CA ASP A 29 15.14 -9.94 2.09
C ASP A 29 13.87 -9.83 2.95
N TYR A 30 12.91 -8.98 2.56
CA TYR A 30 11.66 -8.82 3.31
C TYR A 30 10.71 -9.97 3.04
N ILE A 31 10.22 -10.59 4.11
CA ILE A 31 9.21 -11.64 4.03
C ILE A 31 7.84 -11.01 4.28
N ILE A 32 7.02 -11.01 3.24
CA ILE A 32 5.63 -10.55 3.34
C ILE A 32 4.81 -11.56 4.13
N VAL A 33 4.15 -11.05 5.17
CA VAL A 33 3.25 -11.83 6.02
C VAL A 33 1.83 -11.69 5.51
N ASP A 34 1.40 -10.47 5.20
CA ASP A 34 0.06 -10.17 4.70
C ASP A 34 0.02 -8.80 4.01
N VAL A 35 -0.99 -8.57 3.18
CA VAL A 35 -1.29 -7.28 2.57
C VAL A 35 -2.78 -7.00 2.69
N LYS A 36 -3.13 -5.93 3.41
CA LYS A 36 -4.52 -5.48 3.53
C LYS A 36 -4.77 -4.34 2.55
N PHE A 37 -5.63 -4.58 1.57
CA PHE A 37 -6.09 -3.54 0.64
C PHE A 37 -7.37 -2.89 1.15
N GLN A 38 -7.45 -1.57 1.00
CA GLN A 38 -8.63 -0.79 1.29
C GLN A 38 -8.89 0.16 0.12
N SER A 39 -10.15 0.29 -0.27
CA SER A 39 -10.59 1.33 -1.19
C SER A 39 -11.70 2.14 -0.54
N SER A 40 -11.59 3.46 -0.59
CA SER A 40 -12.66 4.37 -0.16
C SER A 40 -13.10 5.23 -1.33
N VAL A 41 -14.41 5.45 -1.42
CA VAL A 41 -15.00 6.38 -2.38
C VAL A 41 -15.42 7.60 -1.59
N VAL A 42 -14.87 8.77 -1.93
CA VAL A 42 -15.26 10.04 -1.35
C VAL A 42 -15.95 10.84 -2.45
N GLY A 43 -17.25 11.08 -2.28
CA GLY A 43 -18.05 11.96 -3.12
C GLY A 43 -18.60 13.11 -2.29
N ALA A 44 -18.59 14.31 -2.85
CA ALA A 44 -19.44 15.40 -2.38
C ALA A 44 -20.80 15.24 -3.06
N ASP A 45 -21.86 15.22 -2.25
CA ASP A 45 -23.26 15.08 -2.69
C ASP A 45 -23.54 15.97 -3.92
N ASP A 46 -24.23 15.40 -4.91
CA ASP A 46 -24.70 16.04 -6.16
C ASP A 46 -23.68 16.60 -7.18
N SER A 47 -22.39 16.28 -7.09
CA SER A 47 -21.45 16.57 -8.20
C SER A 47 -20.68 15.33 -8.66
N VAL A 48 -20.61 15.15 -9.97
CA VAL A 48 -20.16 13.96 -10.75
C VAL A 48 -18.68 13.57 -10.51
N ASN A 49 -18.00 14.13 -9.52
CA ASN A 49 -16.60 13.83 -9.19
C ASN A 49 -16.51 12.98 -7.93
N TYR A 50 -16.54 11.66 -8.11
CA TYR A 50 -16.14 10.70 -7.10
C TYR A 50 -14.61 10.54 -7.11
N SER A 51 -13.96 10.74 -5.97
CA SER A 51 -12.57 10.36 -5.78
C SER A 51 -12.51 8.95 -5.20
N VAL A 52 -11.82 8.04 -5.88
CA VAL A 52 -11.52 6.71 -5.35
C VAL A 52 -10.10 6.74 -4.80
N PHE A 53 -9.96 6.49 -3.51
CA PHE A 53 -8.68 6.30 -2.87
C PHE A 53 -8.41 4.82 -2.67
N ARG A 54 -7.19 4.39 -2.96
CA ARG A 54 -6.70 3.02 -2.80
C ARG A 54 -5.50 3.06 -1.88
N ASP A 55 -5.62 2.34 -0.78
CA ASP A 55 -4.59 2.18 0.21
C ASP A 55 -4.23 0.69 0.36
N ALA A 56 -2.99 0.43 0.75
CA ALA A 56 -2.52 -0.89 1.08
C ALA A 56 -1.59 -0.87 2.29
N LEU A 57 -1.94 -1.64 3.33
CA LEU A 57 -1.07 -1.90 4.47
C LEU A 57 -0.34 -3.21 4.25
N VAL A 58 0.97 -3.13 4.03
CA VAL A 58 1.84 -4.30 3.96
C VAL A 58 2.35 -4.65 5.35
N ILE A 59 2.16 -5.90 5.75
CA ILE A 59 2.68 -6.48 6.99
C ILE A 59 3.82 -7.41 6.60
N TYR A 60 5.01 -7.18 7.13
CA TYR A 60 6.23 -7.89 6.74
C TYR A 60 7.14 -8.14 7.93
N ARG A 61 8.15 -8.99 7.74
CA ARG A 61 9.28 -9.14 8.65
C ARG A 61 10.58 -9.03 7.85
N GLU A 62 11.60 -8.49 8.49
CA GLU A 62 12.95 -8.46 7.93
C GLU A 62 13.70 -9.70 8.40
N TYR A 63 14.58 -10.23 7.56
CA TYR A 63 15.44 -11.33 7.95
C TYR A 63 16.43 -10.83 9.02
N GLU A 64 16.30 -11.30 10.25
CA GLU A 64 17.31 -11.06 11.28
C GLU A 64 18.43 -12.06 11.01
N ASN A 65 19.58 -11.59 10.52
CA ASN A 65 20.80 -12.39 10.51
C ASN A 65 21.18 -12.65 11.97
N VAL A 66 20.81 -13.83 12.47
CA VAL A 66 21.23 -14.36 13.78
C VAL A 66 22.65 -14.90 13.66
#